data_AF-A0A9D6N4X1-F1
#
_entry.id   AF-A0A9D6N4X1-F1
#
_cell.length_a   1.000
_cell.length_b   1.000
_cell.length_c   1.000
_cell.angle_alpha   90.00
_cell.angle_beta   90.00
_cell.angle_gamma   90.00
#
_symmetry.space_group_name_H-M   'P 1'
#
loop_
_entity.id
_entity.type
_entity.pdbx_description
1 polymer ?
#
loop_
_entity_poly.entity_id
_entity_poly.type
_entity_poly.pdbx_seq_one_letter_code
_entity_poly.pdbx_strand_id
1 'polypeptide(L)'
;MQNRSTLLPLIALILAIVYVSFFTDWFRKPAIQIFVQHRPIPQRVDPKRGLEEAPVFPISFAFDGKYELTTIKVTKTEDLKTEKFPTPVWHLVAATNSRPMKAIVYGVTPPGMHPPAEDALPQPLVAGVNYTMLVQAGSRSGTATFIPLKATLTR
;
A
#
# COMPACT_ATOMS: atom_id res chain seq x y z
N MET A 1 -21.70 38.06 40.95
CA MET A 1 -20.90 37.05 41.67
C MET A 1 -20.36 36.07 40.65
N GLN A 2 -19.05 36.06 40.45
CA GLN A 2 -18.39 35.45 39.30
C GLN A 2 -18.25 33.94 39.52
N ASN A 3 -18.99 33.19 38.72
CA ASN A 3 -19.04 31.75 38.43
C ASN A 3 -17.68 31.10 38.04
N ARG A 4 -16.57 31.55 38.64
CA ARG A 4 -15.21 31.06 38.36
C ARG A 4 -14.97 29.60 38.80
N SER A 5 -15.82 29.06 39.68
CA SER A 5 -15.70 27.69 40.19
C SER A 5 -16.08 26.61 39.17
N THR A 6 -16.90 26.92 38.15
CA THR A 6 -17.28 25.96 37.10
C THR A 6 -16.37 26.03 35.88
N LEU A 7 -15.65 27.14 35.68
CA LEU A 7 -14.70 27.30 34.58
C LEU A 7 -13.50 26.36 34.71
N LEU A 8 -12.94 26.20 35.91
CA LEU A 8 -11.78 25.33 36.13
C LEU A 8 -12.06 23.85 35.83
N PRO A 9 -13.16 23.23 36.31
CA PRO A 9 -13.47 21.85 35.97
C PRO A 9 -13.88 21.70 34.51
N LEU A 10 -14.55 22.70 33.90
CA LEU A 10 -14.88 22.67 32.48
C LEU A 10 -13.62 22.71 31.60
N ILE A 11 -12.67 23.58 31.93
CA ILE A 11 -11.37 23.67 31.25
C ILE A 11 -10.59 22.38 31.45
N ALA A 12 -10.57 21.83 32.67
CA ALA A 12 -9.90 20.56 32.95
C ALA A 12 -10.52 19.40 32.16
N LEU A 13 -11.85 19.36 32.01
CA LEU A 13 -12.57 18.37 31.22
C LEU A 13 -12.24 18.50 29.72
N ILE A 14 -12.22 19.73 29.19
CA ILE A 14 -11.83 19.99 27.80
C ILE A 14 -10.37 19.58 27.58
N LEU A 15 -9.45 19.93 28.50
CA LEU A 15 -8.05 19.53 28.41
C LEU A 15 -7.89 18.02 28.45
N ALA A 16 -8.66 17.32 29.29
CA ALA A 16 -8.65 15.86 29.37
C ALA A 16 -9.15 15.22 28.06
N ILE A 17 -10.23 15.74 27.46
CA ILE A 17 -10.74 15.25 26.17
C ILE A 17 -9.73 15.50 25.05
N VAL A 18 -9.11 16.69 25.01
CA VAL A 18 -8.07 17.03 24.03
C VAL A 18 -6.85 16.15 24.23
N TYR A 19 -6.40 15.95 25.47
CA TYR A 19 -5.27 15.09 25.79
C TYR A 19 -5.53 13.64 25.39
N VAL A 20 -6.70 13.08 25.73
CA VAL A 20 -7.04 11.70 25.33
C VAL A 20 -7.15 11.59 23.81
N SER A 21 -7.76 12.56 23.14
CA SER A 21 -7.95 12.54 21.68
C SER A 21 -6.64 12.71 20.90
N PHE A 22 -5.71 13.55 21.38
CA PHE A 22 -4.43 13.80 20.71
C PHE A 22 -3.32 12.86 21.13
N PHE A 23 -3.24 12.50 22.41
CA PHE A 23 -2.13 11.72 22.96
C PHE A 23 -2.42 10.22 22.96
N THR A 24 -3.69 9.82 22.96
CA THR A 24 -4.03 8.41 22.92
C THR A 24 -4.33 8.02 21.48
N ASP A 25 -3.46 7.19 20.90
CA ASP A 25 -3.66 6.57 19.58
C ASP A 25 -4.87 5.61 19.52
N TRP A 26 -5.79 5.67 20.48
CA TRP A 26 -7.00 4.85 20.60
C TRP A 26 -7.87 4.91 19.33
N PHE A 27 -7.85 6.03 18.60
CA PHE A 27 -8.59 6.20 17.36
C PHE A 27 -7.80 5.80 16.10
N ARG A 28 -6.49 5.54 16.21
CA ARG A 28 -5.69 5.06 15.08
C ARG A 28 -5.94 3.57 14.90
N LYS A 29 -6.74 3.23 13.90
CA LYS A 29 -6.92 1.83 13.47
C LYS A 29 -5.55 1.24 13.10
N PRO A 30 -5.28 -0.03 13.46
CA PRO A 30 -3.99 -0.65 13.15
C PRO A 30 -3.73 -0.60 11.65
N ALA A 31 -2.56 -0.07 11.28
CA ALA A 31 -2.11 -0.03 9.90
C ALA A 31 -1.90 -1.46 9.39
N ILE A 32 -2.17 -1.67 8.10
CA ILE A 32 -1.92 -2.97 7.45
C ILE A 32 -0.41 -3.14 7.35
N GLN A 33 0.13 -4.20 7.96
CA GLN A 33 1.55 -4.51 7.83
C GLN A 33 1.76 -5.32 6.56
N ILE A 34 2.70 -4.89 5.74
CA ILE A 34 2.99 -5.52 4.45
C ILE A 34 4.39 -6.15 4.54
N PHE A 35 4.44 -7.46 4.38
CA PHE A 35 5.66 -8.24 4.26
C PHE A 35 5.99 -8.43 2.79
N VAL A 36 7.12 -7.88 2.35
CA VAL A 36 7.59 -8.01 0.98
C VAL A 36 8.42 -9.27 0.87
N GLN A 37 8.08 -10.13 -0.10
CA GLN A 37 8.76 -11.39 -0.34
C GLN A 37 9.21 -11.49 -1.80
N HIS A 38 10.50 -11.70 -2.01
CA HIS A 38 11.05 -12.04 -3.31
C HIS A 38 10.91 -13.55 -3.52
N ARG A 39 10.16 -13.98 -4.54
CA ARG A 39 9.98 -15.41 -4.82
C ARG A 39 11.03 -15.89 -5.82
N PRO A 40 11.76 -16.98 -5.50
CA PRO A 40 12.80 -17.52 -6.40
C PRO A 40 12.23 -18.27 -7.61
N ILE A 41 10.93 -18.59 -7.61
CA ILE A 41 10.27 -19.24 -8.75
C ILE A 41 9.81 -18.14 -9.71
N PRO A 42 10.36 -18.05 -10.93
CA PRO A 42 9.88 -17.11 -11.93
C PRO A 42 8.40 -17.37 -12.20
N GLN A 43 7.55 -16.37 -12.03
CA GLN A 43 6.22 -16.42 -12.62
C GLN A 43 6.41 -16.54 -14.13
N ARG A 44 5.62 -17.40 -14.78
CA ARG A 44 5.58 -17.55 -16.23
C ARG A 44 5.64 -16.16 -16.85
N VAL A 45 6.73 -15.88 -17.58
CA VAL A 45 6.96 -14.60 -18.24
C VAL A 45 5.75 -14.36 -19.13
N ASP A 46 5.01 -13.29 -18.87
CA ASP A 46 3.93 -12.87 -19.76
C ASP A 46 4.56 -12.59 -21.13
N PRO A 47 4.17 -13.28 -22.21
CA PRO A 47 4.79 -13.11 -23.53
C PRO A 47 4.66 -11.70 -24.10
N LYS A 48 3.83 -10.83 -23.49
CA LYS A 48 3.74 -9.39 -23.82
C LYS A 48 4.79 -8.52 -23.11
N ARG A 49 5.58 -9.06 -22.18
CA ARG A 49 6.67 -8.35 -21.52
C ARG A 49 7.82 -8.21 -22.51
N GLY A 50 8.04 -6.98 -23.00
CA GLY A 50 9.08 -6.69 -23.98
C GLY A 50 10.44 -7.25 -23.56
N LEU A 51 11.14 -7.87 -24.52
CA LEU A 51 12.43 -8.55 -24.38
C LEU A 51 13.60 -7.65 -23.89
N GLU A 52 13.37 -6.36 -23.69
CA GLU A 52 14.42 -5.36 -23.43
C GLU A 52 14.71 -5.11 -21.95
N GLU A 53 13.81 -5.49 -21.03
CA GLU A 53 14.02 -5.26 -19.60
C GLU A 53 14.47 -6.54 -18.88
N ALA A 54 15.55 -6.43 -18.10
CA ALA A 54 16.12 -7.55 -17.37
C ALA A 54 15.05 -8.21 -16.47
N PRO A 55 14.91 -9.55 -16.49
CA PRO A 55 13.91 -10.22 -15.69
C PRO A 55 14.15 -9.91 -14.21
N VAL A 56 13.07 -9.63 -13.48
CA VAL A 56 13.07 -9.34 -12.04
C VAL A 56 12.35 -10.48 -11.34
N PHE A 57 12.81 -10.86 -10.14
CA PHE A 57 12.12 -11.87 -9.35
C PHE A 57 10.70 -11.41 -9.02
N PRO A 58 9.68 -12.26 -9.18
CA PRO A 58 8.32 -11.91 -8.82
C PRO A 58 8.24 -11.55 -7.34
N ILE A 59 7.57 -10.43 -7.07
CA ILE A 59 7.42 -9.88 -5.73
C ILE A 59 6.00 -10.18 -5.26
N SER A 60 5.90 -10.87 -4.13
CA SER A 60 4.63 -11.03 -3.43
C SER A 60 4.60 -10.18 -2.18
N PHE A 61 3.43 -9.62 -1.91
CA PHE A 61 3.15 -8.82 -0.73
C PHE A 61 2.19 -9.62 0.14
N ALA A 62 2.66 -10.06 1.31
CA ALA A 62 1.82 -10.69 2.31
C ALA A 62 1.39 -9.67 3.36
N PHE A 63 0.22 -9.86 3.94
CA PHE A 63 -0.35 -8.99 4.96
C PHE A 63 -0.42 -9.73 6.31
N ASP A 64 -0.46 -8.99 7.40
CA ASP A 64 -0.63 -9.51 8.77
C ASP A 64 -1.95 -10.27 8.96
N GLY A 65 -2.97 -9.93 8.17
CA GLY A 65 -4.30 -10.53 8.21
C GLY A 65 -4.90 -10.75 6.83
N LYS A 66 -6.14 -11.23 6.80
CA LYS A 66 -6.95 -11.24 5.57
C LYS A 66 -7.67 -9.91 5.46
N TYR A 67 -7.47 -9.21 4.35
CA TYR A 67 -8.06 -7.89 4.11
C TYR A 67 -8.83 -7.86 2.80
N GLU A 68 -9.97 -7.18 2.81
CA GLU A 68 -10.70 -6.79 1.60
C GLU A 68 -10.09 -5.50 1.08
N LEU A 69 -9.09 -5.63 0.21
CA LEU A 69 -8.40 -4.49 -0.39
C LEU A 69 -9.36 -3.69 -1.27
N THR A 70 -9.39 -2.39 -1.11
CA THR A 70 -10.13 -1.45 -1.96
C THR A 70 -9.23 -0.79 -2.98
N THR A 71 -7.97 -0.52 -2.59
CA THR A 71 -7.00 0.16 -3.45
C THR A 71 -5.62 -0.46 -3.28
N ILE A 72 -4.93 -0.68 -4.39
CA ILE A 72 -3.51 -1.04 -4.44
C ILE A 72 -2.82 -0.04 -5.36
N LYS A 73 -1.77 0.60 -4.88
CA LYS A 73 -0.96 1.53 -5.66
C LYS A 73 0.53 1.22 -5.45
N VAL A 74 1.29 1.17 -6.52
CA VAL A 74 2.76 1.11 -6.49
C VAL A 74 3.30 2.29 -7.27
N THR A 75 4.18 3.06 -6.65
CA THR A 75 4.84 4.23 -7.24
C THR A 75 6.33 4.14 -6.98
N LYS A 76 7.17 4.78 -7.80
CA LYS A 76 8.57 4.97 -7.44
C LYS A 76 8.65 5.86 -6.21
N THR A 77 9.56 5.55 -5.30
CA THR A 77 9.73 6.33 -4.07
C THR A 77 10.28 7.73 -4.37
N GLU A 78 11.03 7.89 -5.45
CA GLU A 78 11.58 9.18 -5.91
C GLU A 78 10.46 10.10 -6.41
N ASP A 79 9.56 9.59 -7.25
CA ASP A 79 8.42 10.35 -7.78
C ASP A 79 7.50 10.83 -6.66
N LEU A 80 7.33 10.06 -5.58
CA LEU A 80 6.58 10.48 -4.40
C LEU A 80 7.17 11.69 -3.67
N LYS A 81 8.49 11.90 -3.78
CA LYS A 81 9.17 13.03 -3.14
C LYS A 81 9.15 14.28 -4.01
N THR A 82 9.28 14.08 -5.33
CA THR A 82 9.45 15.18 -6.29
C THR A 82 8.11 15.67 -6.83
N GLU A 83 7.14 14.78 -7.01
CA GLU A 83 5.85 15.09 -7.63
C GLU A 83 4.69 14.96 -6.64
N LYS A 84 3.75 15.92 -6.70
CA LYS A 84 2.53 15.87 -5.88
C LYS A 84 1.58 14.75 -6.31
N PHE A 85 1.65 14.31 -7.57
CA PHE A 85 0.79 13.28 -8.16
C PHE A 85 1.63 12.26 -8.95
N PRO A 86 2.40 11.40 -8.27
CA PRO A 86 3.25 10.44 -8.95
C PRO A 86 2.40 9.44 -9.73
N THR A 87 2.81 9.21 -10.97
CA THR A 87 2.21 8.22 -11.87
C THR A 87 2.43 6.83 -11.29
N PRO A 88 1.35 6.09 -10.96
CA PRO A 88 1.50 4.74 -10.45
C PRO A 88 1.96 3.78 -11.55
N VAL A 89 2.95 2.98 -11.18
CA VAL A 89 3.49 1.87 -11.99
C VAL A 89 2.52 0.69 -11.96
N TRP A 90 1.76 0.56 -10.88
CA TRP A 90 0.65 -0.38 -10.77
C TRP A 90 -0.47 0.25 -9.94
N HIS A 91 -1.69 0.24 -10.45
CA HIS A 91 -2.86 0.79 -9.76
C HIS A 91 -4.06 -0.10 -9.99
N LEU A 92 -4.66 -0.59 -8.90
CA LEU A 92 -5.89 -1.36 -8.93
C LEU A 92 -6.88 -0.80 -7.92
N VAL A 93 -8.14 -0.78 -8.31
CA VAL A 93 -9.28 -0.37 -7.48
C VAL A 93 -10.32 -1.49 -7.45
N ALA A 94 -10.92 -1.72 -6.29
CA ALA A 94 -12.06 -2.62 -6.16
C ALA A 94 -13.34 -1.85 -6.51
N ALA A 95 -14.25 -2.48 -7.25
CA ALA A 95 -15.53 -1.85 -7.60
C ALA A 95 -16.47 -1.72 -6.40
N THR A 96 -16.38 -2.62 -5.42
CA THR A 96 -17.19 -2.57 -4.19
C THR A 96 -16.35 -3.00 -3.01
N ASN A 97 -15.96 -4.27 -2.96
CA ASN A 97 -14.95 -4.82 -2.05
C ASN A 97 -14.22 -5.95 -2.80
N SER A 98 -12.92 -6.13 -2.56
CA SER A 98 -12.23 -7.32 -3.05
C SER A 98 -12.43 -8.49 -2.09
N ARG A 99 -12.14 -9.71 -2.56
CA ARG A 99 -12.19 -10.89 -1.68
C ARG A 99 -11.12 -10.79 -0.60
N PRO A 100 -11.40 -11.24 0.64
CA PRO A 100 -10.44 -11.18 1.74
C PRO A 100 -9.19 -11.99 1.41
N MET A 101 -8.07 -11.30 1.23
CA MET A 101 -6.80 -11.87 0.80
C MET A 101 -5.69 -11.60 1.80
N LYS A 102 -4.80 -12.58 1.97
CA LYS A 102 -3.61 -12.49 2.84
C LYS A 102 -2.34 -12.15 2.08
N ALA A 103 -2.32 -12.36 0.77
CA ALA A 103 -1.19 -12.01 -0.06
C ALA A 103 -1.62 -11.70 -1.48
N ILE A 104 -0.84 -10.86 -2.15
CA ILE A 104 -0.96 -10.56 -3.57
C ILE A 104 0.40 -10.63 -4.24
N VAL A 105 0.40 -10.77 -5.56
CA VAL A 105 1.62 -10.79 -6.36
C VAL A 105 1.58 -9.62 -7.32
N TYR A 106 2.71 -8.93 -7.46
CA TYR A 106 2.83 -7.80 -8.37
C TYR A 106 2.43 -8.20 -9.79
N GLY A 107 1.62 -7.35 -10.43
CA GLY A 107 1.16 -7.56 -11.81
C GLY A 107 0.07 -8.61 -11.99
N VAL A 108 -0.31 -9.34 -10.94
CA VAL A 108 -1.47 -10.24 -10.96
C VAL A 108 -2.68 -9.50 -10.40
N THR A 109 -3.71 -9.33 -11.22
CA THR A 109 -4.96 -8.69 -10.79
C THR A 109 -5.71 -9.59 -9.80
N PRO A 110 -5.89 -9.17 -8.54
CA PRO A 110 -6.64 -9.96 -7.57
C PRO A 110 -8.14 -10.00 -7.93
N PRO A 111 -8.87 -11.08 -7.58
CA PRO A 111 -10.29 -11.19 -7.88
C PRO A 111 -11.12 -10.04 -7.27
N GLY A 112 -11.91 -9.38 -8.11
CA GLY A 112 -12.77 -8.24 -7.72
C GLY A 112 -12.08 -6.87 -7.80
N MET A 113 -10.81 -6.83 -8.20
CA MET A 113 -10.08 -5.59 -8.46
C MET A 113 -9.83 -5.41 -9.95
N HIS A 114 -9.81 -4.16 -10.39
CA HIS A 114 -9.64 -3.79 -11.79
C HIS A 114 -8.75 -2.54 -11.88
N PRO A 115 -8.02 -2.36 -12.98
CA PRO A 115 -7.34 -1.11 -13.22
C PRO A 115 -8.36 0.03 -13.35
N PRO A 116 -8.07 1.24 -12.85
CA PRO A 116 -9.00 2.37 -12.91
C PRO A 116 -9.19 2.92 -14.34
N ALA A 117 -8.26 2.62 -15.25
CA ALA A 117 -8.38 2.93 -16.67
C ALA A 117 -8.25 1.62 -17.48
N GLU A 118 -8.97 1.54 -18.59
CA GLU A 118 -9.14 0.32 -19.40
C GLU A 118 -7.80 -0.26 -19.91
N ASP A 119 -6.78 0.60 -20.09
CA ASP A 119 -5.42 0.25 -20.53
C ASP A 119 -4.33 0.41 -19.46
N ALA A 120 -4.70 0.61 -18.19
CA ALA A 120 -3.70 0.75 -17.11
C ALA A 120 -3.10 -0.62 -16.73
N LEU A 121 -2.19 -1.10 -17.57
CA LEU A 121 -1.41 -2.30 -17.33
C LEU A 121 -0.33 -2.06 -16.26
N PRO A 122 0.04 -3.09 -15.48
CA PRO A 122 1.19 -3.02 -14.59
C PRO A 122 2.46 -2.77 -15.42
N GLN A 123 3.10 -1.63 -15.18
CA GLN A 123 4.40 -1.35 -15.76
C GLN A 123 5.44 -2.32 -15.18
N PRO A 124 6.45 -2.70 -15.95
CA PRO A 124 7.51 -3.56 -15.46
C PRO A 124 8.33 -2.87 -14.36
N LEU A 125 8.79 -3.68 -13.40
CA LEU A 125 9.63 -3.21 -12.30
C LEU A 125 11.09 -3.24 -12.74
N VAL A 126 11.83 -2.18 -12.41
CA VAL A 126 13.27 -2.09 -12.68
C VAL A 126 14.04 -2.56 -11.45
N ALA A 127 15.02 -3.45 -11.65
CA ALA A 127 15.87 -3.92 -10.57
C ALA A 127 16.69 -2.77 -9.95
N GLY A 128 16.82 -2.75 -8.63
CA GLY A 128 17.61 -1.74 -7.92
C GLY A 128 16.92 -0.38 -7.72
N VAL A 129 15.72 -0.17 -8.28
CA VAL A 129 14.92 1.05 -8.06
C VAL A 129 14.05 0.89 -6.81
N ASN A 130 13.92 1.94 -6.01
CA ASN A 130 13.08 1.91 -4.81
C ASN A 130 11.62 2.23 -5.15
N TYR A 131 10.72 1.34 -4.77
CA TYR A 131 9.28 1.49 -4.96
C TYR A 131 8.56 1.50 -3.63
N THR A 132 7.50 2.29 -3.56
CA THR A 132 6.59 2.33 -2.42
C THR A 132 5.25 1.73 -2.86
N MET A 133 4.82 0.71 -2.14
CA MET A 133 3.48 0.14 -2.23
C MET A 133 2.58 0.78 -1.17
N LEU A 134 1.40 1.19 -1.58
CA LEU A 134 0.30 1.59 -0.73
C LEU A 134 -0.87 0.64 -0.95
N VAL A 135 -1.42 0.12 0.14
CA VAL A 135 -2.64 -0.68 0.13
C VAL A 135 -3.68 -0.05 1.05
N GLN A 136 -4.94 -0.15 0.66
CA GLN A 136 -6.07 0.31 1.44
C GLN A 136 -7.12 -0.79 1.51
N ALA A 137 -7.71 -0.99 2.68
CA ALA A 137 -8.83 -1.88 2.94
C ALA A 137 -9.87 -1.10 3.75
N GLY A 138 -10.80 -0.44 3.06
CA GLY A 138 -11.80 0.44 3.66
C GLY A 138 -11.15 1.57 4.47
N SER A 139 -11.25 1.48 5.80
CA SER A 139 -10.71 2.48 6.75
C SER A 139 -9.30 2.18 7.26
N ARG A 140 -8.67 1.08 6.82
CA ARG A 140 -7.29 0.73 7.15
C ARG A 140 -6.42 0.95 5.91
N SER A 141 -5.20 1.41 6.12
CA SER A 141 -4.19 1.53 5.07
C SER A 141 -2.85 1.02 5.57
N GLY A 142 -1.99 0.64 4.64
CA GLY A 142 -0.63 0.20 4.88
C GLY A 142 0.28 0.64 3.77
N THR A 143 1.54 0.89 4.11
CA THR A 143 2.57 1.28 3.15
C THR A 143 3.83 0.47 3.40
N ALA A 144 4.49 0.02 2.34
CA ALA A 144 5.80 -0.62 2.43
C ALA A 144 6.69 -0.23 1.25
N THR A 145 7.98 -0.07 1.53
CA THR A 145 9.00 0.20 0.52
C THR A 145 9.74 -1.08 0.16
N PHE A 146 10.09 -1.26 -1.11
CA PHE A 146 10.83 -2.42 -1.58
C PHE A 146 11.73 -2.10 -2.77
N ILE A 147 12.76 -2.92 -2.93
CA ILE A 147 13.72 -2.83 -4.05
C ILE A 147 13.67 -4.15 -4.82
N PRO A 148 13.24 -4.17 -6.08
CA PRO A 148 13.20 -5.38 -6.88
C PRO A 148 14.60 -5.93 -7.13
N LEU A 149 14.74 -7.25 -6.98
CA LEU A 149 15.99 -7.96 -7.23
C LEU A 149 16.05 -8.44 -8.68
N LYS A 150 17.21 -8.26 -9.30
CA LYS A 150 17.49 -8.79 -10.64
C LYS A 150 17.42 -10.31 -10.61
N ALA A 151 16.64 -10.92 -11.51
CA ALA A 151 16.68 -12.35 -11.73
C ALA A 151 17.92 -12.69 -12.55
N THR A 152 18.91 -13.32 -11.92
CA THR A 152 20.03 -13.91 -12.62
C THR A 152 19.53 -15.23 -13.20
N LEU A 153 19.29 -15.27 -14.51
CA LEU A 153 19.09 -16.53 -15.21
C LEU A 153 20.45 -17.25 -15.20
N THR A 154 20.66 -18.14 -14.22
CA THR A 154 21.82 -19.03 -14.24
C THR A 154 21.65 -19.92 -15.48
N ARG A 155 22.53 -19.71 -16.45
CA ARG A 155 22.58 -20.45 -17.72
C ARG A 155 23.23 -21.81 -17.51
#